data_AF-A0A0K0DVB3-F1
#
_entry.id   AF-A0A0K0DVB3-F1
#
_cell.length_a   1.000
_cell.length_b   1.000
_cell.length_c   1.000
_cell.angle_alpha   90.00
_cell.angle_beta   90.00
_cell.angle_gamma   90.00
#
_symmetry.space_group_name_H-M   'P 1'
#
loop_
_entity.id
_entity.type
_entity.pdbx_description
1 polymer ?
#
loop_
_entity_poly.entity_id
_entity_poly.type
_entity_poly.pdbx_seq_one_letter_code
_entity_poly.pdbx_strand_id
1 'polypeptide(L)'
;MSSFLTAFIISYFLISSIRIDGAQEVEKSIIIVPVGENPNTSKIKVVIPVNKDGTTNPLPCVLDDGVHENGQTFTKANFHYKCVNGVSTVIACISDDKAVIQIGRTFIKNGIKHKCINNGDTVTYEYKSTCYSNGINYNTGDTWRNGTFQMRCEDDKISINGCYTRNEVPEILLQVGETRKVESKKFSCVKEDSGKIRYSSQTIGCDRDGVIFNEGEVFQNQQIKYRCNADGTSTALGCVDSESKVFVEIGKDIMINDVIYRCYRNGKTTFFQRFHCQGKSFENCLNSATKASRRKRTIAINDV
;
A
#
# COMPACT_ATOMS: atom_id res chain seq x y z
N MET A 1 -31.93 88.80 -96.37
CA MET A 1 -33.14 88.21 -96.97
C MET A 1 -33.98 87.63 -95.85
N SER A 2 -35.27 88.00 -95.81
CA SER A 2 -36.45 87.29 -95.26
C SER A 2 -36.28 86.27 -94.11
N SER A 3 -37.18 86.10 -93.16
CA SER A 3 -38.47 86.69 -92.79
C SER A 3 -38.99 85.72 -91.72
N PHE A 4 -39.54 86.27 -90.62
CA PHE A 4 -40.60 85.76 -89.75
C PHE A 4 -40.99 84.26 -89.73
N LEU A 5 -41.14 83.70 -88.52
CA LEU A 5 -42.38 83.19 -87.92
C LEU A 5 -42.01 82.55 -86.54
N THR A 6 -42.45 83.07 -85.39
CA THR A 6 -43.61 82.61 -84.56
C THR A 6 -43.62 81.10 -84.31
N ALA A 7 -43.87 80.52 -83.14
CA ALA A 7 -44.35 80.94 -81.83
C ALA A 7 -44.43 79.64 -80.96
N PHE A 8 -44.23 79.76 -79.65
CA PHE A 8 -44.73 78.90 -78.56
C PHE A 8 -44.93 77.39 -78.77
N ILE A 9 -44.14 76.56 -78.06
CA ILE A 9 -44.66 75.52 -77.15
C ILE A 9 -43.74 75.42 -75.93
N ILE A 10 -44.28 75.82 -74.78
CA ILE A 10 -43.73 75.57 -73.45
C ILE A 10 -43.98 74.09 -73.14
N SER A 11 -42.92 73.28 -73.16
CA SER A 11 -42.95 71.88 -72.73
C SER A 11 -42.04 71.74 -71.52
N TYR A 12 -42.63 71.91 -70.33
CA TYR A 12 -42.07 71.48 -69.06
C TYR A 12 -41.95 69.95 -69.09
N PHE A 13 -40.77 69.41 -69.38
CA PHE A 13 -40.38 68.07 -68.92
C PHE A 13 -39.34 68.26 -67.83
N LEU A 14 -39.85 68.23 -66.60
CA LEU A 14 -39.07 68.05 -65.38
C LEU A 14 -38.09 66.90 -65.58
N ILE A 15 -36.81 67.22 -65.46
CA ILE A 15 -35.72 66.26 -65.34
C ILE A 15 -35.94 65.53 -64.01
N SER A 16 -36.71 64.45 -64.05
CA SER A 16 -36.73 63.48 -62.96
C SER A 16 -35.47 62.63 -63.10
N SER A 17 -34.34 63.18 -62.66
CA SER A 17 -33.17 62.40 -62.26
C SER A 17 -33.56 61.59 -61.03
N ILE A 18 -34.29 60.49 -61.24
CA ILE A 18 -34.50 59.49 -60.21
C ILE A 18 -33.16 58.75 -60.08
N ARG A 19 -32.22 59.35 -59.34
CA ARG A 19 -31.26 58.57 -58.58
C ARG A 19 -32.06 58.02 -57.40
N ILE A 20 -32.52 56.78 -57.50
CA ILE A 20 -32.81 56.02 -56.27
C ILE A 20 -31.43 55.74 -55.67
N ASP A 21 -31.03 56.69 -54.83
CA ASP A 21 -29.95 56.55 -53.88
C ASP A 21 -30.28 55.41 -52.91
N GLY A 22 -29.27 54.57 -52.65
CA GLY A 22 -29.24 53.72 -51.48
C GLY A 22 -30.15 52.49 -51.55
N ALA A 23 -29.65 51.43 -52.19
CA ALA A 23 -29.93 50.11 -51.65
C ALA A 23 -29.50 50.13 -50.18
N GLN A 24 -30.47 50.13 -49.28
CA GLN A 24 -30.26 49.98 -47.84
C GLN A 24 -29.49 48.66 -47.67
N GLU A 25 -28.17 48.76 -47.51
CA GLU A 25 -27.30 47.62 -47.26
C GLU A 25 -27.76 47.08 -45.90
N VAL A 26 -28.56 46.01 -45.91
CA VAL A 26 -29.05 45.37 -44.68
C VAL A 26 -27.81 44.94 -43.91
N GLU A 27 -27.47 45.67 -42.85
CA GLU A 27 -26.38 45.31 -41.94
C GLU A 27 -26.70 43.92 -41.39
N LYS A 28 -26.01 42.92 -41.93
CA LYS A 28 -26.14 41.54 -41.46
C LYS A 28 -25.56 41.50 -40.05
N SER A 29 -26.26 40.86 -39.13
CA SER A 29 -25.79 40.64 -37.77
C SER A 29 -25.97 39.18 -37.37
N ILE A 30 -25.12 38.73 -36.46
CA ILE A 30 -25.19 37.42 -35.82
C ILE A 30 -25.68 37.64 -34.40
N ILE A 31 -26.72 36.92 -34.00
CA ILE A 31 -27.21 36.91 -32.62
C ILE A 31 -26.67 35.65 -31.94
N ILE A 32 -25.85 35.83 -30.90
CA ILE A 32 -25.31 34.75 -30.08
C ILE A 32 -26.06 34.72 -28.75
N VAL A 33 -26.49 33.53 -28.34
CA VAL A 33 -27.17 33.24 -27.08
C VAL A 33 -26.58 31.99 -26.43
N PRO A 34 -26.79 31.74 -25.12
CA PRO A 34 -26.40 30.50 -24.49
C PRO A 34 -27.02 29.29 -25.19
N VAL A 35 -26.31 28.16 -25.14
CA VAL A 35 -26.74 26.93 -25.79
C VAL A 35 -28.11 26.50 -25.27
N GLY A 36 -29.06 26.31 -26.19
CA GLY A 36 -30.42 25.90 -25.88
C GLY A 36 -31.41 27.05 -25.69
N GLU A 37 -30.95 28.31 -25.67
CA GLU A 37 -31.85 29.46 -25.61
C GLU A 37 -32.34 29.91 -26.99
N ASN A 38 -33.52 30.54 -27.01
CA ASN A 38 -34.10 31.11 -28.23
C ASN A 38 -33.59 32.55 -28.43
N PRO A 39 -32.99 32.91 -29.58
CA PRO A 39 -32.47 34.25 -29.87
C PRO A 39 -33.46 35.41 -29.67
N ASN A 40 -34.76 35.15 -29.85
CA ASN A 40 -35.80 36.17 -29.75
C ASN A 40 -36.23 36.43 -28.30
N THR A 41 -36.15 35.42 -27.43
CA THR A 41 -36.65 35.49 -26.05
C THR A 41 -35.55 35.44 -24.99
N SER A 42 -34.33 35.09 -25.39
CA SER A 42 -33.17 35.03 -24.51
C SER A 42 -32.91 36.39 -23.85
N LYS A 43 -32.64 36.35 -22.54
CA LYS A 43 -32.24 37.53 -21.75
C LYS A 43 -30.75 37.83 -21.89
N ILE A 44 -29.94 36.83 -22.21
CA ILE A 44 -28.49 36.95 -22.38
C ILE A 44 -28.19 36.77 -23.87
N LYS A 45 -28.07 37.88 -24.60
CA LYS A 45 -27.76 37.84 -26.03
C LYS A 45 -26.77 38.91 -26.43
N VAL A 46 -25.91 38.58 -27.39
CA VAL A 46 -24.98 39.52 -28.00
C VAL A 46 -25.27 39.60 -29.49
N VAL A 47 -25.41 40.82 -30.00
CA VAL A 47 -25.59 41.09 -31.43
C VAL A 47 -24.25 41.54 -32.00
N ILE A 48 -23.72 40.78 -32.95
CA ILE A 48 -22.42 41.03 -33.57
C ILE A 48 -22.65 41.48 -35.01
N PRO A 49 -22.26 42.70 -35.38
CA PRO A 49 -22.35 43.16 -36.76
C PRO A 49 -21.39 42.35 -37.64
N VAL A 50 -21.85 42.01 -38.83
CA VAL A 50 -21.02 41.43 -39.89
C VAL A 50 -20.45 42.58 -40.71
N ASN A 51 -19.13 42.62 -40.82
CA ASN A 51 -18.41 43.61 -41.62
C ASN A 51 -18.75 43.44 -43.11
N LYS A 52 -18.50 44.47 -43.92
CA LYS A 52 -18.79 44.47 -45.37
C LYS A 52 -18.06 43.38 -46.15
N ASP A 53 -16.90 42.93 -45.65
CA ASP A 53 -16.12 41.84 -46.20
C ASP A 53 -16.63 40.44 -45.78
N GLY A 54 -17.70 40.37 -45.00
CA GLY A 54 -18.26 39.13 -44.46
C GLY A 54 -17.59 38.65 -43.18
N THR A 55 -16.59 39.36 -42.65
CA THR A 55 -15.92 39.00 -41.40
C THR A 55 -16.72 39.48 -40.18
N THR A 56 -16.38 38.95 -39.01
CA THR A 56 -16.91 39.41 -37.73
C THR A 56 -15.77 39.67 -36.76
N ASN A 57 -16.01 40.55 -35.79
CA ASN A 57 -15.11 40.68 -34.65
C ASN A 57 -15.01 39.34 -33.91
N PRO A 58 -13.89 39.06 -33.21
CA PRO A 58 -13.74 37.83 -32.44
C PRO A 58 -14.93 37.60 -31.51
N LEU A 59 -15.53 36.41 -31.60
CA LEU A 59 -16.79 36.14 -30.92
C LEU A 59 -16.57 36.04 -29.40
N PRO A 60 -17.43 36.63 -28.57
CA PRO A 60 -17.44 36.41 -27.14
C PRO A 60 -18.07 35.06 -26.80
N CYS A 61 -17.79 34.56 -25.61
CA CYS A 61 -18.43 33.37 -25.06
C CYS A 61 -19.67 33.81 -24.30
N VAL A 62 -20.84 33.36 -24.76
CA VAL A 62 -22.13 33.70 -24.16
C VAL A 62 -22.64 32.46 -23.42
N LEU A 63 -22.67 32.56 -22.09
CA LEU A 63 -23.05 31.48 -21.19
C LEU A 63 -24.21 31.95 -20.29
N ASP A 64 -24.86 31.02 -19.59
CA ASP A 64 -25.93 31.34 -18.65
C ASP A 64 -25.48 32.25 -17.50
N ASP A 65 -24.18 32.25 -17.19
CA ASP A 65 -23.56 33.09 -16.16
C ASP A 65 -23.07 34.45 -16.68
N GLY A 66 -23.18 34.72 -17.99
CA GLY A 66 -22.89 36.02 -18.57
C GLY A 66 -22.14 35.96 -19.90
N VAL A 67 -21.58 37.11 -20.28
CA VAL A 67 -20.82 37.30 -21.52
C VAL A 67 -19.35 37.48 -21.16
N HIS A 68 -18.48 36.73 -21.82
CA HIS A 68 -17.03 36.83 -21.68
C HIS A 68 -16.40 37.23 -23.01
N GLU A 69 -15.67 38.33 -23.03
CA GLU A 69 -15.01 38.82 -24.24
C GLU A 69 -13.97 37.82 -24.75
N ASN A 70 -13.71 37.83 -26.07
CA ASN A 70 -12.65 37.01 -26.63
C ASN A 70 -11.30 37.30 -25.95
N GLY A 71 -10.63 36.25 -25.48
CA GLY A 71 -9.38 36.33 -24.71
C GLY A 71 -9.56 36.46 -23.20
N GLN A 72 -10.75 36.81 -22.71
CA GLN A 72 -11.06 36.86 -21.28
C GLN A 72 -10.99 35.47 -20.64
N THR A 73 -10.57 35.41 -19.38
CA THR A 73 -10.64 34.19 -18.57
C THR A 73 -11.72 34.30 -17.50
N PHE A 74 -12.29 33.15 -17.12
CA PHE A 74 -13.34 33.04 -16.11
C PHE A 74 -13.31 31.65 -15.48
N THR A 75 -13.96 31.49 -14.32
CA THR A 75 -13.97 30.23 -13.57
C THR A 75 -15.40 29.75 -13.39
N LYS A 76 -15.67 28.50 -13.71
CA LYS A 76 -16.96 27.84 -13.46
C LYS A 76 -16.70 26.48 -12.83
N ALA A 77 -17.28 26.26 -11.65
CA ALA A 77 -17.00 25.09 -10.81
C ALA A 77 -15.47 24.88 -10.61
N ASN A 78 -14.95 23.72 -11.03
CA ASN A 78 -13.56 23.31 -10.83
C ASN A 78 -12.67 23.60 -12.06
N PHE A 79 -13.10 24.47 -12.97
CA PHE A 79 -12.37 24.73 -14.21
C PHE A 79 -12.19 26.23 -14.45
N HIS A 80 -10.99 26.58 -14.89
CA HIS A 80 -10.65 27.90 -15.38
C HIS A 80 -10.66 27.86 -16.91
N TYR A 81 -11.45 28.75 -17.51
CA TYR A 81 -11.67 28.83 -18.94
C TYR A 81 -10.99 30.06 -19.52
N LYS A 82 -10.63 29.98 -20.80
CA LYS A 82 -10.33 31.12 -21.65
C LYS A 82 -11.33 31.14 -22.81
N CYS A 83 -11.98 32.27 -23.03
CA CYS A 83 -12.78 32.44 -24.21
C CYS A 83 -11.88 32.60 -25.45
N VAL A 84 -12.07 31.75 -26.45
CA VAL A 84 -11.35 31.79 -27.72
C VAL A 84 -12.38 31.77 -28.85
N ASN A 85 -12.66 32.93 -29.42
CA ASN A 85 -13.54 33.12 -30.56
C ASN A 85 -14.90 32.39 -30.40
N GLY A 86 -15.57 32.61 -29.28
CA GLY A 86 -16.87 32.02 -28.94
C GLY A 86 -16.80 30.65 -28.27
N VAL A 87 -15.62 30.04 -28.20
CA VAL A 87 -15.42 28.72 -27.57
C VAL A 87 -14.79 28.89 -26.19
N SER A 88 -15.40 28.28 -25.18
CA SER A 88 -14.88 28.27 -23.81
C SER A 88 -13.91 27.11 -23.62
N THR A 89 -12.60 27.39 -23.71
CA THR A 89 -11.56 26.37 -23.61
C THR A 89 -11.05 26.26 -22.18
N VAL A 90 -11.05 25.05 -21.60
CA VAL A 90 -10.44 24.80 -20.29
C VAL A 90 -8.92 25.01 -20.38
N ILE A 91 -8.36 25.83 -19.51
CA ILE A 91 -6.92 26.12 -19.43
C ILE A 91 -6.27 25.64 -18.13
N ALA A 92 -7.06 25.40 -17.09
CA ALA A 92 -6.61 24.85 -15.81
C ALA A 92 -7.80 24.25 -15.02
N CYS A 93 -7.47 23.41 -14.04
CA CYS A 93 -8.42 23.00 -13.02
C CYS A 93 -8.25 23.87 -11.77
N ILE A 94 -9.30 24.01 -10.98
CA ILE A 94 -9.33 24.77 -9.73
C ILE A 94 -9.75 23.81 -8.62
N SER A 95 -8.94 23.70 -7.56
CA SER A 95 -9.29 22.92 -6.37
C SER A 95 -10.25 23.69 -5.46
N ASP A 96 -10.82 23.00 -4.46
CA ASP A 96 -11.81 23.58 -3.54
C ASP A 96 -11.25 24.77 -2.74
N ASP A 97 -9.96 24.75 -2.46
CA ASP A 97 -9.20 25.84 -1.81
C ASP A 97 -8.73 26.93 -2.79
N LYS A 98 -9.25 26.93 -4.03
CA LYS A 98 -9.00 27.90 -5.10
C LYS A 98 -7.57 27.90 -5.67
N ALA A 99 -6.79 26.86 -5.42
CA ALA A 99 -5.49 26.71 -6.08
C ALA A 99 -5.65 26.35 -7.57
N VAL A 100 -4.80 26.94 -8.41
CA VAL A 100 -4.81 26.71 -9.86
C VAL A 100 -3.89 25.55 -10.21
N ILE A 101 -4.43 24.55 -10.92
CA ILE A 101 -3.71 23.37 -11.41
C ILE A 101 -3.64 23.45 -12.93
N GLN A 102 -2.46 23.73 -13.48
CA GLN A 102 -2.27 23.67 -14.94
C GLN A 102 -2.59 22.27 -15.48
N ILE A 103 -3.14 22.20 -16.68
CA ILE A 103 -3.45 20.92 -17.35
C ILE A 103 -2.20 20.04 -17.44
N GLY A 104 -2.36 18.76 -17.11
CA GLY A 104 -1.27 17.78 -17.04
C GLY A 104 -0.43 17.84 -15.76
N ARG A 105 -0.69 18.81 -14.86
CA ARG A 105 0.02 18.90 -13.58
C ARG A 105 -0.70 18.16 -12.46
N THR A 106 0.10 17.79 -11.48
CA THR A 106 -0.32 17.20 -10.22
C THR A 106 0.40 17.94 -9.09
N PHE A 107 -0.29 18.21 -7.99
CA PHE A 107 0.36 18.63 -6.75
C PHE A 107 -0.28 17.94 -5.56
N ILE A 108 0.41 17.95 -4.41
CA ILE A 108 -0.13 17.44 -3.14
C ILE A 108 -0.18 18.59 -2.15
N LYS A 109 -1.33 18.79 -1.52
CA LYS A 109 -1.53 19.79 -0.46
C LYS A 109 -2.40 19.18 0.63
N ASN A 110 -1.98 19.30 1.89
CA ASN A 110 -2.70 18.76 3.05
C ASN A 110 -3.09 17.28 2.91
N GLY A 111 -2.18 16.45 2.38
CA GLY A 111 -2.44 15.02 2.17
C GLY A 111 -3.38 14.70 1.01
N ILE A 112 -3.83 15.68 0.22
CA ILE A 112 -4.67 15.47 -0.95
C ILE A 112 -3.84 15.67 -2.21
N LYS A 113 -3.83 14.67 -3.08
CA LYS A 113 -3.26 14.76 -4.42
C LYS A 113 -4.29 15.30 -5.38
N HIS A 114 -4.00 16.45 -5.99
CA HIS A 114 -4.84 17.12 -6.98
C HIS A 114 -4.25 16.94 -8.37
N LYS A 115 -5.07 16.55 -9.35
CA LYS A 115 -4.63 16.29 -10.72
C LYS A 115 -5.59 16.92 -11.73
N CYS A 116 -5.03 17.63 -12.70
CA CYS A 116 -5.78 18.16 -13.85
C CYS A 116 -5.42 17.35 -15.09
N ILE A 117 -6.32 16.49 -15.55
CA ILE A 117 -6.05 15.48 -16.59
C ILE A 117 -6.67 15.92 -17.90
N ASN A 118 -5.89 15.89 -18.98
CA ASN A 118 -6.40 15.99 -20.33
C ASN A 118 -6.77 14.58 -20.85
N ASN A 119 -8.04 14.38 -21.19
CA ASN A 119 -8.58 13.14 -21.77
C ASN A 119 -8.96 13.35 -23.25
N GLY A 120 -8.13 14.08 -24.00
CA GLY A 120 -8.40 14.41 -25.40
C GLY A 120 -9.33 15.62 -25.50
N ASP A 121 -10.62 15.37 -25.71
CA ASP A 121 -11.63 16.43 -25.89
C ASP A 121 -12.15 17.01 -24.57
N THR A 122 -11.79 16.39 -23.43
CA THR A 122 -12.26 16.81 -22.11
C THR A 122 -11.12 16.97 -21.13
N VAL A 123 -11.31 17.85 -20.15
CA VAL A 123 -10.41 17.99 -19.00
C VAL A 123 -11.15 17.53 -17.76
N THR A 124 -10.49 16.72 -16.93
CA THR A 124 -11.05 16.22 -15.67
C THR A 124 -10.19 16.64 -14.49
N TYR A 125 -10.86 17.00 -13.40
CA TYR A 125 -10.24 17.26 -12.12
C TYR A 125 -10.43 16.03 -11.22
N GLU A 126 -9.33 15.43 -10.80
CA GLU A 126 -9.33 14.33 -9.84
C GLU A 126 -8.60 14.75 -8.56
N TYR A 127 -9.12 14.30 -7.42
CA TYR A 127 -8.44 14.42 -6.15
C TYR A 127 -8.53 13.11 -5.35
N LYS A 128 -7.45 12.76 -4.64
CA LYS A 128 -7.39 11.55 -3.81
C LYS A 128 -6.55 11.79 -2.56
N SER A 129 -6.96 11.19 -1.45
CA SER A 129 -6.16 11.18 -0.21
C SER A 129 -4.87 10.38 -0.40
N THR A 130 -3.82 10.85 0.28
CA THR A 130 -2.47 10.30 0.30
C THR A 130 -1.93 10.30 1.72
N CYS A 131 -0.96 9.43 1.97
CA CYS A 131 -0.24 9.39 3.24
C CYS A 131 1.19 9.87 3.04
N TYR A 132 1.73 10.58 4.02
CA TYR A 132 3.11 11.07 3.98
C TYR A 132 3.95 10.39 5.05
N SER A 133 5.06 9.76 4.64
CA SER A 133 6.00 9.12 5.56
C SER A 133 7.42 9.19 5.00
N ASN A 134 8.38 9.58 5.83
CA ASN A 134 9.81 9.63 5.49
C ASN A 134 10.12 10.35 4.16
N GLY A 135 9.48 11.49 3.89
CA GLY A 135 9.74 12.25 2.66
C GLY A 135 8.95 11.79 1.43
N ILE A 136 8.19 10.71 1.52
CA ILE A 136 7.49 10.07 0.40
C ILE A 136 5.98 10.19 0.58
N ASN A 137 5.27 10.50 -0.51
CA ASN A 137 3.81 10.46 -0.55
C ASN A 137 3.35 9.13 -1.16
N TYR A 138 2.52 8.41 -0.42
CA TYR A 138 1.92 7.14 -0.80
C TYR A 138 0.46 7.37 -1.21
N ASN A 139 0.03 6.71 -2.27
CA ASN A 139 -1.39 6.68 -2.63
C ASN A 139 -2.15 5.80 -1.64
N THR A 140 -3.44 6.10 -1.47
CA THR A 140 -4.36 5.18 -0.80
C THR A 140 -4.29 3.81 -1.47
N GLY A 141 -4.10 2.75 -0.67
CA GLY A 141 -3.88 1.38 -1.13
C GLY A 141 -2.41 0.96 -1.23
N ASP A 142 -1.47 1.91 -1.30
CA ASP A 142 -0.04 1.58 -1.33
C ASP A 142 0.38 0.94 0.00
N THR A 143 1.26 -0.07 -0.11
CA THR A 143 1.91 -0.70 1.04
C THR A 143 3.41 -0.57 0.93
N TRP A 144 4.10 -0.39 2.06
CA TRP A 144 5.56 -0.35 2.10
C TRP A 144 6.09 -0.99 3.37
N ARG A 145 7.38 -1.27 3.41
CA ARG A 145 8.02 -1.86 4.58
C ARG A 145 8.59 -0.77 5.49
N ASN A 146 8.35 -0.92 6.79
CA ASN A 146 9.02 -0.15 7.83
C ASN A 146 9.55 -1.13 8.90
N GLY A 147 10.81 -1.53 8.76
CA GLY A 147 11.44 -2.54 9.61
C GLY A 147 10.74 -3.89 9.52
N THR A 148 10.17 -4.34 10.63
CA THR A 148 9.41 -5.61 10.72
C THR A 148 7.98 -5.46 10.23
N PHE A 149 7.44 -4.25 10.09
CA PHE A 149 6.05 -4.04 9.77
C PHE A 149 5.85 -3.75 8.28
N GLN A 150 4.77 -4.28 7.72
CA GLN A 150 4.19 -3.78 6.49
C GLN A 150 3.21 -2.67 6.85
N MET A 151 3.46 -1.48 6.33
CA MET A 151 2.59 -0.33 6.46
C MET A 151 1.62 -0.28 5.27
N ARG A 152 0.47 0.33 5.47
CA ARG A 152 -0.52 0.61 4.42
C ARG A 152 -1.06 2.03 4.56
N CYS A 153 -1.28 2.69 3.43
CA CYS A 153 -1.99 3.96 3.38
C CYS A 153 -3.49 3.73 3.15
N GLU A 154 -4.33 4.22 4.05
CA GLU A 154 -5.80 4.15 3.97
C GLU A 154 -6.38 5.52 4.30
N ASP A 155 -6.98 6.20 3.32
CA ASP A 155 -7.73 7.43 3.50
C ASP A 155 -7.02 8.50 4.36
N ASP A 156 -5.73 8.77 4.08
CA ASP A 156 -4.83 9.66 4.84
C ASP A 156 -4.14 9.06 6.09
N LYS A 157 -4.53 7.85 6.48
CA LYS A 157 -4.01 7.16 7.67
C LYS A 157 -2.99 6.10 7.31
N ILE A 158 -1.96 6.03 8.14
CA ILE A 158 -0.93 5.00 8.04
C ILE A 158 -1.23 3.94 9.10
N SER A 159 -1.50 2.72 8.65
CA SER A 159 -1.76 1.56 9.52
C SER A 159 -0.72 0.46 9.31
N ILE A 160 -0.55 -0.39 10.30
CA ILE A 160 0.23 -1.63 10.16
C ILE A 160 -0.70 -2.69 9.58
N ASN A 161 -0.39 -3.18 8.39
CA ASN A 161 -1.13 -4.22 7.68
C ASN A 161 -0.65 -5.63 8.05
N GLY A 162 0.62 -5.78 8.44
CA GLY A 162 1.19 -7.06 8.83
C GLY A 162 2.61 -6.98 9.34
N CYS A 163 3.21 -8.14 9.65
CA CYS A 163 4.58 -8.26 10.14
C CYS A 163 5.38 -9.26 9.29
N TYR A 164 6.56 -8.86 8.84
CA TYR A 164 7.52 -9.75 8.19
C TYR A 164 8.27 -10.59 9.22
N THR A 165 8.42 -11.89 8.96
CA THR A 165 9.31 -12.75 9.75
C THR A 165 10.75 -12.29 9.60
N ARG A 166 11.42 -11.99 10.72
CA ARG A 166 12.84 -11.59 10.74
C ARG A 166 13.75 -12.81 10.65
N ASN A 167 14.79 -12.70 9.84
CA ASN A 167 15.86 -13.70 9.68
C ASN A 167 15.38 -15.06 9.13
N GLU A 168 14.25 -15.08 8.43
CA GLU A 168 13.75 -16.27 7.74
C GLU A 168 13.89 -16.07 6.23
N VAL A 169 14.24 -17.15 5.51
CA VAL A 169 14.38 -17.14 4.05
C VAL A 169 13.49 -18.25 3.47
N PRO A 170 12.46 -17.91 2.67
CA PRO A 170 12.01 -16.57 2.34
C PRO A 170 11.40 -15.85 3.55
N GLU A 171 11.40 -14.52 3.54
CA GLU A 171 10.62 -13.75 4.50
C GLU A 171 9.12 -13.94 4.23
N ILE A 172 8.35 -14.12 5.28
CA ILE A 172 6.92 -14.37 5.24
C ILE A 172 6.20 -13.18 5.87
N LEU A 173 5.16 -12.67 5.19
CA LEU A 173 4.25 -11.67 5.75
C LEU A 173 3.15 -12.37 6.55
N LEU A 174 3.07 -12.04 7.84
CA LEU A 174 1.96 -12.39 8.73
C LEU A 174 0.92 -11.28 8.71
N GLN A 175 -0.35 -11.62 8.57
CA GLN A 175 -1.44 -10.66 8.76
C GLN A 175 -1.55 -10.28 10.25
N VAL A 176 -2.11 -9.10 10.54
CA VAL A 176 -2.42 -8.73 11.92
C VAL A 176 -3.44 -9.71 12.50
N GLY A 177 -3.15 -10.26 13.69
CA GLY A 177 -3.87 -11.35 14.34
C GLY A 177 -3.28 -12.73 14.08
N GLU A 178 -2.30 -12.86 13.17
CA GLU A 178 -1.76 -14.15 12.77
C GLU A 178 -0.61 -14.63 13.67
N THR A 179 -0.61 -15.93 13.92
CA THR A 179 0.51 -16.68 14.49
C THR A 179 0.88 -17.83 13.55
N ARG A 180 2.17 -18.00 13.27
CA ARG A 180 2.67 -19.05 12.37
C ARG A 180 3.91 -19.72 12.96
N LYS A 181 3.97 -21.05 12.91
CA LYS A 181 5.17 -21.82 13.22
C LYS A 181 5.96 -22.03 11.94
N VAL A 182 7.25 -21.70 11.96
CA VAL A 182 8.22 -22.02 10.89
C VAL A 182 9.37 -22.72 11.59
N GLU A 183 9.62 -23.98 11.21
CA GLU A 183 10.62 -24.84 11.87
C GLU A 183 10.47 -24.84 13.41
N SER A 184 11.52 -24.46 14.13
CA SER A 184 11.58 -24.36 15.58
C SER A 184 11.23 -22.98 16.10
N LYS A 185 10.57 -22.12 15.32
CA LYS A 185 10.15 -20.78 15.77
C LYS A 185 8.66 -20.54 15.58
N LYS A 186 8.06 -19.91 16.59
CA LYS A 186 6.72 -19.32 16.54
C LYS A 186 6.84 -17.83 16.29
N PHE A 187 6.26 -17.37 15.20
CA PHE A 187 6.11 -15.95 14.91
C PHE A 187 4.68 -15.53 15.19
N SER A 188 4.49 -14.32 15.72
CA SER A 188 3.16 -13.77 15.98
C SER A 188 3.14 -12.28 15.66
N CYS A 189 2.08 -11.83 15.00
CA CYS A 189 1.80 -10.43 14.66
C CYS A 189 0.43 -10.08 15.23
N VAL A 190 0.35 -9.61 16.47
CA VAL A 190 -0.92 -9.52 17.21
C VAL A 190 -1.24 -8.07 17.53
N LYS A 191 -2.51 -7.68 17.39
CA LYS A 191 -3.02 -6.40 17.90
C LYS A 191 -3.37 -6.56 19.38
N GLU A 192 -2.70 -5.79 20.24
CA GLU A 192 -3.01 -5.72 21.67
C GLU A 192 -4.24 -4.85 21.92
N ASP A 193 -4.84 -4.95 23.11
CA ASP A 193 -6.01 -4.15 23.53
C ASP A 193 -5.75 -2.63 23.47
N SER A 194 -4.48 -2.23 23.62
CA SER A 194 -4.04 -0.84 23.45
C SER A 194 -4.10 -0.33 22.00
N GLY A 195 -4.40 -1.21 21.04
CA GLY A 195 -4.36 -0.95 19.61
C GLY A 195 -2.97 -1.08 18.99
N LYS A 196 -1.92 -1.25 19.79
CA LYS A 196 -0.54 -1.47 19.30
C LYS A 196 -0.40 -2.85 18.66
N ILE A 197 0.42 -2.93 17.61
CA ILE A 197 0.78 -4.21 17.00
C ILE A 197 2.08 -4.71 17.61
N ARG A 198 2.05 -5.92 18.15
CA ARG A 198 3.21 -6.63 18.70
C ARG A 198 3.66 -7.73 17.75
N TYR A 199 4.92 -7.66 17.35
CA TYR A 199 5.62 -8.76 16.72
C TYR A 199 6.45 -9.52 17.75
N SER A 200 6.35 -10.85 17.77
CA SER A 200 7.21 -11.72 18.58
C SER A 200 7.70 -12.93 17.80
N SER A 201 8.93 -13.36 18.10
CA SER A 201 9.51 -14.62 17.65
C SER A 201 9.96 -15.39 18.89
N GLN A 202 9.49 -16.63 19.04
CA GLN A 202 9.83 -17.52 20.15
C GLN A 202 10.33 -18.84 19.60
N THR A 203 11.46 -19.33 20.10
CA THR A 203 11.91 -20.69 19.81
C THR A 203 10.96 -21.69 20.48
N ILE A 204 10.44 -22.63 19.71
CA ILE A 204 9.66 -23.78 20.16
C ILE A 204 10.57 -25.02 20.09
N GLY A 205 10.68 -25.72 21.20
CA GLY A 205 11.49 -26.92 21.33
C GLY A 205 12.56 -26.77 22.39
N CYS A 206 13.50 -27.71 22.39
CA CYS A 206 14.59 -27.77 23.36
C CYS A 206 15.87 -27.37 22.67
N ASP A 207 16.53 -26.32 23.15
CA ASP A 207 17.86 -25.93 22.70
C ASP A 207 18.91 -26.70 23.52
N ARG A 208 19.75 -27.47 22.82
CA ARG A 208 20.92 -28.09 23.42
C ARG A 208 22.14 -27.82 22.55
N ASP A 209 23.09 -27.07 23.11
CA ASP A 209 24.36 -26.74 22.45
C ASP A 209 24.15 -26.09 21.06
N GLY A 210 23.08 -25.31 20.88
CA GLY A 210 22.73 -24.63 19.63
C GLY A 210 21.90 -25.46 18.65
N VAL A 211 21.60 -26.72 18.96
CA VAL A 211 20.71 -27.58 18.18
C VAL A 211 19.32 -27.57 18.81
N ILE A 212 18.30 -27.28 18.01
CA ILE A 212 16.91 -27.21 18.49
C ILE A 212 16.16 -28.49 18.12
N PHE A 213 15.61 -29.16 19.13
CA PHE A 213 14.81 -30.38 19.01
C PHE A 213 13.33 -30.05 19.11
N ASN A 214 12.53 -30.59 18.20
CA ASN A 214 11.08 -30.41 18.24
C ASN A 214 10.45 -31.14 19.43
N GLU A 215 9.25 -30.72 19.82
CA GLU A 215 8.45 -31.46 20.80
C GLU A 215 8.33 -32.95 20.43
N GLY A 216 8.58 -33.82 21.42
CA GLY A 216 8.56 -35.27 21.25
C GLY A 216 9.84 -35.87 20.67
N GLU A 217 10.72 -35.05 20.09
CA GLU A 217 11.99 -35.50 19.52
C GLU A 217 12.92 -36.03 20.62
N VAL A 218 13.60 -37.13 20.32
CA VAL A 218 14.53 -37.79 21.25
C VAL A 218 15.95 -37.53 20.81
N PHE A 219 16.75 -36.98 21.71
CA PHE A 219 18.15 -36.65 21.45
C PHE A 219 19.06 -37.24 22.52
N GLN A 220 20.33 -37.42 22.17
CA GLN A 220 21.34 -37.93 23.09
C GLN A 220 22.35 -36.82 23.38
N ASN A 221 22.60 -36.56 24.66
CA ASN A 221 23.74 -35.75 25.10
C ASN A 221 24.64 -36.63 25.96
N GLN A 222 25.88 -36.83 25.48
CA GLN A 222 26.84 -37.76 26.08
C GLN A 222 26.23 -39.17 26.25
N GLN A 223 26.04 -39.61 27.49
CA GLN A 223 25.54 -40.94 27.84
C GLN A 223 24.06 -40.94 28.24
N ILE A 224 23.31 -39.86 28.03
CA ILE A 224 21.92 -39.75 28.44
C ILE A 224 21.04 -39.43 27.22
N LYS A 225 19.94 -40.16 27.06
CA LYS A 225 18.87 -39.87 26.10
C LYS A 225 17.79 -39.03 26.75
N TYR A 226 17.34 -38.00 26.04
CA TYR A 226 16.31 -37.06 26.45
C TYR A 226 15.17 -37.05 25.45
N ARG A 227 13.95 -36.73 25.89
CA ARG A 227 12.82 -36.35 25.04
C ARG A 227 12.53 -34.88 25.26
N CYS A 228 12.35 -34.12 24.18
CA CYS A 228 11.90 -32.74 24.29
C CYS A 228 10.42 -32.66 24.64
N ASN A 229 10.07 -31.87 25.66
CA ASN A 229 8.71 -31.66 26.12
C ASN A 229 8.09 -30.41 25.46
N ALA A 230 6.76 -30.29 25.54
CA ALA A 230 6.01 -29.18 24.95
C ALA A 230 6.35 -27.80 25.55
N ASP A 231 6.83 -27.76 26.80
CA ASP A 231 7.24 -26.55 27.51
C ASP A 231 8.69 -26.13 27.24
N GLY A 232 9.41 -26.84 26.36
CA GLY A 232 10.81 -26.61 26.03
C GLY A 232 11.80 -27.23 27.02
N THR A 233 11.33 -27.91 28.07
CA THR A 233 12.18 -28.71 28.96
C THR A 233 12.47 -30.07 28.35
N SER A 234 13.47 -30.78 28.88
CA SER A 234 13.81 -32.13 28.41
C SER A 234 13.65 -33.18 29.51
N THR A 235 13.01 -34.29 29.19
CA THR A 235 12.87 -35.44 30.10
C THR A 235 13.95 -36.46 29.80
N ALA A 236 14.85 -36.71 30.74
CA ALA A 236 15.79 -37.83 30.62
C ALA A 236 15.02 -39.17 30.60
N LEU A 237 15.24 -39.97 29.56
CA LEU A 237 14.60 -41.27 29.34
C LEU A 237 15.45 -42.43 29.88
N GLY A 238 16.76 -42.31 29.79
CA GLY A 238 17.69 -43.38 30.15
C GLY A 238 19.10 -43.08 29.70
N CYS A 239 19.98 -44.03 29.97
CA CYS A 239 21.41 -43.93 29.70
C CYS A 239 21.77 -44.80 28.49
N VAL A 240 22.72 -44.33 27.69
CA VAL A 240 23.24 -45.02 26.51
C VAL A 240 24.72 -45.25 26.69
N ASP A 241 25.16 -46.49 26.52
CA ASP A 241 26.56 -46.79 26.23
C ASP A 241 26.76 -46.86 24.72
N SER A 242 27.36 -45.82 24.15
CA SER A 242 27.61 -45.73 22.71
C SER A 242 28.55 -46.83 22.19
N GLU A 243 29.44 -47.37 23.04
CA GLU A 243 30.39 -48.41 22.64
C GLU A 243 29.68 -49.76 22.46
N SER A 244 28.85 -50.14 23.42
CA SER A 244 28.12 -51.41 23.42
C SER A 244 26.71 -51.31 22.81
N LYS A 245 26.26 -50.11 22.41
CA LYS A 245 24.92 -49.79 21.90
C LYS A 245 23.78 -50.21 22.85
N VAL A 246 24.08 -50.24 24.15
CA VAL A 246 23.12 -50.60 25.19
C VAL A 246 22.36 -49.36 25.66
N PHE A 247 21.04 -49.49 25.78
CA PHE A 247 20.18 -48.49 26.42
C PHE A 247 19.62 -49.03 27.73
N VAL A 248 19.64 -48.22 28.78
CA VAL A 248 19.12 -48.54 30.10
C VAL A 248 18.16 -47.45 30.54
N GLU A 249 16.89 -47.80 30.74
CA GLU A 249 15.89 -46.87 31.28
C GLU A 249 16.29 -46.36 32.68
N ILE A 250 15.93 -45.12 33.01
CA ILE A 250 16.23 -44.57 34.35
C ILE A 250 15.62 -45.44 35.45
N GLY A 251 16.41 -45.72 36.48
CA GLY A 251 16.02 -46.56 37.61
C GLY A 251 16.22 -48.06 37.36
N LYS A 252 16.79 -48.44 36.21
CA LYS A 252 17.11 -49.83 35.89
C LYS A 252 18.61 -50.07 35.97
N ASP A 253 18.93 -51.29 36.42
CA ASP A 253 20.25 -51.89 36.36
C ASP A 253 20.12 -53.16 35.51
N ILE A 254 20.96 -53.33 34.49
CA ILE A 254 20.96 -54.52 33.63
C ILE A 254 22.36 -55.11 33.51
N MET A 255 22.46 -56.41 33.24
CA MET A 255 23.73 -57.12 33.06
C MET A 255 23.77 -57.78 31.69
N ILE A 256 24.81 -57.48 30.92
CA ILE A 256 25.05 -58.05 29.60
C ILE A 256 26.54 -58.43 29.56
N ASN A 257 26.86 -59.69 29.26
CA ASN A 257 28.24 -60.18 29.12
C ASN A 257 29.16 -59.78 30.29
N ASP A 258 28.77 -60.10 31.52
CA ASP A 258 29.50 -59.76 32.75
C ASP A 258 29.71 -58.25 33.00
N VAL A 259 29.07 -57.37 32.26
CA VAL A 259 29.08 -55.92 32.49
C VAL A 259 27.73 -55.49 33.02
N ILE A 260 27.73 -54.80 34.17
CA ILE A 260 26.54 -54.13 34.69
C ILE A 260 26.49 -52.70 34.17
N TYR A 261 25.32 -52.34 33.68
CA TYR A 261 24.95 -51.01 33.22
C TYR A 261 23.89 -50.48 34.16
N ARG A 262 24.16 -49.32 34.74
CA ARG A 262 23.34 -48.71 35.77
C ARG A 262 22.97 -47.30 35.37
N CYS A 263 21.67 -47.05 35.26
CA CYS A 263 21.14 -45.72 34.98
C CYS A 263 20.22 -45.30 36.12
N TYR A 264 20.59 -44.27 36.86
CA TYR A 264 19.82 -43.84 38.02
C TYR A 264 19.82 -42.33 38.15
N ARG A 265 18.83 -41.80 38.86
CA ARG A 265 18.71 -40.36 39.14
C ARG A 265 19.02 -40.11 40.61
N ASN A 266 19.80 -39.07 40.90
CA ASN A 266 19.98 -38.53 42.24
C ASN A 266 19.68 -37.03 42.20
N GLY A 267 18.58 -36.62 42.84
CA GLY A 267 18.03 -35.27 42.67
C GLY A 267 17.63 -34.99 41.22
N LYS A 268 18.17 -33.91 40.64
CA LYS A 268 17.93 -33.49 39.25
C LYS A 268 19.06 -33.93 38.29
N THR A 269 19.87 -34.92 38.67
CA THR A 269 20.98 -35.38 37.82
C THR A 269 20.84 -36.86 37.55
N THR A 270 20.92 -37.22 36.28
CA THR A 270 20.96 -38.61 35.83
C THR A 270 22.41 -39.08 35.74
N PHE A 271 22.69 -40.25 36.27
CA PHE A 271 24.01 -40.85 36.36
C PHE A 271 24.03 -42.17 35.60
N PHE A 272 25.05 -42.33 34.76
CA PHE A 272 25.37 -43.59 34.10
C PHE A 272 26.65 -44.21 34.70
N GLN A 273 26.60 -45.50 34.99
CA GLN A 273 27.76 -46.27 35.45
C GLN A 273 27.83 -47.58 34.69
N ARG A 274 29.04 -47.99 34.31
CA ARG A 274 29.33 -49.32 33.79
C ARG A 274 30.53 -49.94 34.50
N PHE A 275 30.45 -51.23 34.86
CA PHE A 275 31.56 -51.94 35.50
C PHE A 275 31.48 -53.45 35.23
N HIS A 276 32.65 -54.08 35.16
CA HIS A 276 32.81 -55.51 34.89
C HIS A 276 32.71 -56.34 36.18
N CYS A 277 32.01 -57.47 36.13
CA CYS A 277 31.64 -58.29 37.29
C CYS A 277 32.49 -59.54 37.51
N GLN A 278 33.42 -59.86 36.62
CA GLN A 278 34.38 -60.97 36.78
C GLN A 278 33.70 -62.30 37.17
N GLY A 279 32.59 -62.67 36.50
CA GLY A 279 31.83 -63.89 36.78
C GLY A 279 31.00 -63.90 38.08
N LYS A 280 30.91 -62.79 38.82
CA LYS A 280 30.00 -62.69 39.99
C LYS A 280 28.54 -62.64 39.54
N SER A 281 27.63 -63.18 40.35
CA SER A 281 26.20 -62.97 40.15
C SER A 281 25.84 -61.47 40.18
N PHE A 282 24.76 -61.10 39.50
CA PHE A 282 24.26 -59.73 39.40
C PHE A 282 24.19 -59.02 40.76
N GLU A 283 23.55 -59.66 41.75
CA GLU A 283 23.38 -59.12 43.11
C GLU A 283 24.72 -58.92 43.83
N ASN A 284 25.61 -59.91 43.76
CA ASN A 284 26.94 -59.84 44.38
C ASN A 284 27.79 -58.73 43.76
N CYS A 285 27.65 -58.53 42.45
CA CYS A 285 28.36 -57.48 41.74
C CYS A 285 27.85 -56.07 42.11
N LEU A 286 26.53 -55.86 42.12
CA LEU A 286 25.92 -54.59 42.57
C LEU A 286 26.33 -54.22 43.99
N ASN A 287 26.27 -55.19 44.91
CA ASN A 287 26.67 -55.00 46.32
C ASN A 287 28.16 -54.68 46.47
N SER A 288 29.01 -55.14 45.55
CA SER A 288 30.43 -54.80 45.52
C SER A 288 30.65 -53.37 44.99
N ALA A 289 29.89 -52.96 43.97
CA ALA A 289 30.03 -51.66 43.32
C ALA A 289 29.56 -50.48 44.19
N THR A 290 28.49 -50.65 44.96
CA THR A 290 28.02 -49.63 45.92
C THR A 290 29.06 -49.31 46.99
N LYS A 291 29.85 -50.31 47.42
CA LYS A 291 30.98 -50.12 48.35
C LYS A 291 32.14 -49.37 47.70
N ALA A 292 32.41 -49.60 46.42
CA ALA A 292 33.49 -48.95 45.67
C ALA A 292 33.15 -47.51 45.21
N SER A 293 31.89 -47.22 44.89
CA SER A 293 31.44 -45.91 44.37
C SER A 293 31.58 -44.75 45.37
N ARG A 294 31.77 -45.03 46.67
CA ARG A 294 32.19 -43.99 47.63
C ARG A 294 33.54 -43.33 47.27
N ARG A 295 34.32 -43.89 46.34
CA ARG A 295 35.67 -43.41 45.99
C ARG A 295 35.84 -42.72 44.63
N LYS A 296 34.89 -42.75 43.69
CA LYS A 296 35.09 -42.13 42.35
C LYS A 296 33.90 -41.27 41.92
N ARG A 297 34.13 -39.95 41.83
CA ARG A 297 33.19 -38.90 41.40
C ARG A 297 32.73 -39.16 39.97
N THR A 298 31.40 -39.17 39.79
CA THR A 298 30.74 -39.20 38.48
C THR A 298 30.59 -37.77 37.94
N ILE A 299 30.65 -37.62 36.62
CA ILE A 299 30.40 -36.36 35.91
C ILE A 299 28.93 -35.98 36.16
N ALA A 300 28.70 -34.88 36.87
CA ALA A 300 27.37 -34.34 37.10
C ALA A 300 27.02 -33.37 35.98
N ILE A 301 25.80 -33.50 35.43
CA ILE A 301 25.20 -32.48 34.56
C ILE A 301 23.89 -32.07 35.21
N ASN A 302 23.68 -30.76 35.34
CA ASN A 302 22.42 -30.22 35.81
C ASN A 302 21.37 -30.36 34.69
N ASP A 303 20.24 -31.00 35.00
CA ASP A 303 19.03 -30.90 34.17
C ASP A 303 18.55 -29.43 34.25
N VAL A 304 18.64 -28.70 33.12
CA VAL A 304 17.94 -27.42 32.90
C VAL A 304 16.70 -27.73 32.08
#